data_AF-A0A9D4S6F2-F1
#
_entry.id   AF-A0A9D4S6F2-F1
#
_cell.length_a   1.000
_cell.length_b   1.000
_cell.length_c   1.000
_cell.angle_alpha   90.00
_cell.angle_beta   90.00
_cell.angle_gamma   90.00
#
_symmetry.space_group_name_H-M   'P 1'
#
loop_
_entity.id
_entity.type
_entity.pdbx_description
1 polymer ?
#
loop_
_entity_poly.entity_id
_entity_poly.type
_entity_poly.pdbx_seq_one_letter_code
_entity_poly.pdbx_strand_id
1 'polypeptide(L)'
;MCNTLNVDVSVSEIDRSHRTGKPGERKPLPIIVKQKLYTQRREPKACSGHKSIFINEDLTQYRAQLLYAARVSLRDNSHCLSSL
;
A
#
# COMPACT_ATOMS: atom_id res chain seq x y z
N MET A 1 6.68 13.10 -17.38
CA MET A 1 7.26 12.18 -16.39
C MET A 1 6.63 12.51 -15.04
N CYS A 2 5.91 11.57 -14.44
CA CYS A 2 5.22 11.79 -13.17
C CYS A 2 6.04 11.08 -12.08
N ASN A 3 7.00 11.81 -11.50
CA ASN A 3 8.02 11.28 -10.60
C ASN A 3 7.59 11.26 -9.13
N THR A 4 6.37 11.70 -8.82
CA THR A 4 5.93 11.95 -7.46
C THR A 4 4.65 11.18 -7.22
N LEU A 5 4.54 10.50 -6.06
CA LEU A 5 3.25 10.00 -5.55
C LEU A 5 2.24 11.16 -5.59
N ASN A 6 0.94 10.89 -5.76
CA ASN A 6 -0.10 11.94 -5.85
C ASN A 6 -0.38 12.59 -4.47
N VAL A 7 0.64 12.58 -3.62
CA VAL A 7 0.74 13.14 -2.28
C VAL A 7 2.14 13.71 -2.21
N ASP A 8 2.24 14.98 -1.82
CA ASP A 8 3.51 15.63 -1.54
C ASP A 8 4.08 15.00 -0.26
N VAL A 9 4.88 13.94 -0.43
CA VAL A 9 5.57 13.25 0.66
C VAL A 9 7.03 13.68 0.60
N SER A 10 7.44 14.55 1.51
CA SER A 10 8.83 14.95 1.60
C SER A 10 9.65 13.87 2.33
N VAL A 11 10.88 13.64 1.89
CA VAL A 11 11.82 12.71 2.57
C VAL A 11 12.02 13.11 4.03
N SER A 12 11.90 14.41 4.36
CA SER A 12 12.00 14.92 5.73
C SER A 12 10.90 14.40 6.67
N GLU A 13 9.78 13.91 6.12
CA GLU A 13 8.63 13.38 6.88
C GLU A 13 8.78 11.89 7.20
N ILE A 14 9.77 11.22 6.60
CA ILE A 14 10.07 9.82 6.89
C ILE A 14 10.92 9.76 8.16
N ASP A 15 10.41 9.05 9.17
CA ASP A 15 11.11 8.80 10.43
C ASP A 15 12.09 7.63 10.26
N ARG A 16 11.57 6.51 9.74
CA ARG A 16 12.36 5.31 9.44
C ARG A 16 11.85 4.62 8.19
N SER A 17 12.77 4.02 7.45
CA SER A 17 12.46 3.09 6.37
C SER A 17 13.40 1.89 6.44
N HIS A 18 12.85 0.68 6.26
CA HIS A 18 13.63 -0.54 6.20
C HIS A 18 12.91 -1.61 5.40
N ARG A 19 13.67 -2.56 4.84
CA ARG A 19 13.13 -3.74 4.19
C ARG A 19 12.85 -4.82 5.23
N THR A 20 11.77 -5.57 5.05
CA THR A 20 11.41 -6.70 5.92
C THR A 20 11.33 -8.00 5.13
N GLY A 21 11.61 -9.12 5.80
CA GLY A 21 11.63 -10.46 5.19
C GLY A 21 13.03 -11.04 5.04
N LYS A 22 13.12 -12.27 4.51
CA LYS A 22 14.38 -12.99 4.33
C LYS A 22 14.98 -12.69 2.95
N PRO A 23 16.26 -12.27 2.86
CA PRO A 23 16.92 -12.08 1.57
C PRO A 23 17.02 -13.43 0.83
N GLY A 24 16.76 -13.41 -0.49
CA GLY A 24 16.91 -14.58 -1.37
C GLY A 24 15.61 -15.18 -1.91
N GLU A 25 14.45 -14.73 -1.47
CA GLU A 25 13.19 -15.10 -2.14
C GLU A 25 13.07 -14.42 -3.52
N ARG A 26 12.43 -15.10 -4.49
CA ARG A 26 12.19 -14.56 -5.86
C ARG A 26 11.33 -13.29 -5.88
N LYS A 27 10.78 -12.85 -4.74
CA LYS A 27 9.91 -11.68 -4.62
C LYS A 27 10.68 -10.50 -4.04
N PRO A 28 10.45 -9.27 -4.54
CA PRO A 28 11.05 -8.08 -3.96
C PRO A 28 10.59 -7.93 -2.50
N LEU A 29 11.55 -7.63 -1.62
CA LEU A 29 11.25 -7.43 -0.19
C LEU A 29 10.41 -6.16 0.00
N PRO A 30 9.31 -6.24 0.77
CA PRO A 30 8.52 -5.08 1.12
C PRO A 30 9.36 -4.05 1.90
N ILE A 31 9.00 -2.78 1.74
CA ILE A 31 9.60 -1.68 2.47
C ILE A 31 8.55 -1.16 3.45
N ILE A 32 8.88 -1.16 4.74
CA ILE A 32 8.06 -0.54 5.76
C ILE A 32 8.57 0.87 6.00
N VAL A 33 7.65 1.84 5.92
CA VAL A 33 7.93 3.26 6.14
C VAL A 33 7.11 3.75 7.33
N LYS A 34 7.78 4.36 8.32
CA LYS A 34 7.11 5.08 9.40
C LYS A 34 7.24 6.57 9.13
N GLN A 35 6.11 7.26 9.10
CA GLN A 35 6.07 8.72 9.04
C GLN A 35 6.32 9.31 10.43
N LYS A 36 6.94 10.49 10.48
CA LYS A 36 7.20 11.23 11.73
C LYS A 36 5.92 11.69 12.42
N LEU A 37 4.94 12.16 11.63
CA LEU A 37 3.68 12.72 12.12
C LEU A 37 2.50 11.87 11.66
N TYR A 38 1.62 11.52 12.61
CA TYR A 38 0.41 10.75 12.33
C TYR A 38 -0.65 11.56 11.56
N THR A 39 -0.68 12.87 11.75
CA THR A 39 -1.64 13.80 11.11
C THR A 39 -1.42 14.00 9.61
N GLN A 40 -0.27 13.55 9.08
CA GLN A 40 0.06 13.59 7.66
C GLN A 40 -0.29 12.29 6.92
N ARG A 41 -1.11 11.41 7.51
CA ARG A 41 -1.67 10.21 6.86
C ARG A 41 -2.68 10.58 5.76
N ARG A 42 -2.25 11.31 4.74
CA ARG A 42 -2.90 11.26 3.42
C ARG A 42 -2.49 9.92 2.81
N GLU A 43 -3.47 9.09 2.45
CA GLU A 43 -3.19 7.81 1.79
C GLU A 43 -2.40 8.07 0.51
N PRO A 44 -1.10 7.69 0.45
CA PRO A 44 -0.32 7.88 -0.74
C PRO A 44 -0.87 6.93 -1.79
N LYS A 45 -1.51 7.48 -2.82
CA LYS A 45 -1.95 6.69 -3.97
C LYS A 45 -0.76 6.42 -4.88
N ALA A 46 -0.60 5.17 -5.29
CA ALA A 46 0.39 4.80 -6.30
C ALA A 46 0.13 5.61 -7.58
N CYS A 47 1.15 6.30 -8.07
CA CYS A 47 1.02 7.07 -9.30
C CYS A 47 0.96 6.17 -10.53
N SER A 48 0.30 6.68 -11.57
CA SER A 48 0.03 5.98 -12.84
C SER A 48 1.28 5.48 -13.58
N GLY A 49 2.47 6.01 -13.27
CA GLY A 49 3.75 5.56 -13.80
C GLY A 49 4.33 4.29 -13.14
N HIS A 50 3.91 3.97 -11.92
CA HIS A 50 4.34 2.79 -11.17
C HIS A 50 3.17 1.83 -10.95
N LYS A 51 2.61 1.31 -12.05
CA LYS A 51 1.43 0.42 -12.04
C LYS A 51 1.61 -0.87 -11.23
N SER A 52 2.86 -1.24 -10.90
CA SER A 52 3.20 -2.47 -10.20
C SER A 52 3.54 -2.28 -8.71
N ILE A 53 3.42 -1.07 -8.16
CA ILE A 53 3.69 -0.80 -6.74
C ILE A 53 2.39 -0.73 -5.97
N PHE A 54 2.29 -1.54 -4.92
CA PHE A 54 1.15 -1.53 -4.00
C PHE A 54 1.54 -0.84 -2.70
N ILE A 55 0.74 0.14 -2.32
CA ILE A 55 0.85 0.83 -1.03
C ILE A 55 -0.33 0.36 -0.20
N ASN A 56 -0.04 -0.23 0.95
CA ASN A 56 -1.03 -0.64 1.93
C ASN A 56 -0.64 -0.09 3.29
N GLU A 57 -1.63 0.10 4.16
CA GLU A 57 -1.36 0.38 5.56
C GLU A 57 -0.66 -0.81 6.23
N ASP A 58 0.23 -0.50 7.18
CA ASP A 58 0.82 -1.50 8.06
C ASP A 58 -0.20 -1.86 9.15
N LEU A 59 -0.84 -3.01 8.97
CA LEU A 59 -1.89 -3.53 9.85
C LEU A 59 -1.40 -4.77 10.59
N THR A 60 -1.99 -5.02 11.76
CA THR A 60 -1.83 -6.32 12.42
C THR A 60 -2.35 -7.44 11.53
N GLN A 61 -1.78 -8.65 11.68
CA GLN A 61 -2.11 -9.80 10.84
C GLN A 61 -3.63 -10.04 10.73
N TYR A 62 -4.34 -9.97 11.86
CA TYR A 62 -5.79 -10.12 11.90
C TYR A 62 -6.52 -9.05 11.08
N ARG A 63 -6.15 -7.77 11.23
CA ARG A 63 -6.76 -6.67 10.48
C ARG A 63 -6.44 -6.74 8.99
N ALA A 64 -5.23 -7.17 8.63
CA ALA A 64 -4.85 -7.39 7.24
C ALA A 64 -5.70 -8.50 6.59
N GLN A 65 -5.98 -9.60 7.31
CA GLN A 65 -6.86 -10.66 6.84
C GLN A 65 -8.30 -10.16 6.63
N LEU A 66 -8.84 -9.40 7.59
CA LEU A 66 -10.17 -8.80 7.45
C LEU A 66 -10.27 -7.87 6.24
N LEU A 67 -9.27 -7.00 6.05
CA LEU A 67 -9.22 -6.08 4.91
C LEU A 67 -9.14 -6.84 3.58
N TYR A 68 -8.35 -7.92 3.53
CA TYR A 68 -8.27 -8.78 2.35
C TYR A 68 -9.61 -9.44 2.04
N ALA A 69 -10.27 -10.04 3.04
CA ALA A 69 -11.57 -10.66 2.87
C ALA A 69 -12.61 -9.65 2.35
N ALA A 70 -12.67 -8.45 2.94
CA ALA A 70 -13.57 -7.39 2.49
C ALA A 70 -13.32 -6.98 1.02
N ARG A 71 -12.05 -6.86 0.60
CA ARG A 71 -11.68 -6.55 -0.79
C ARG A 71 -12.11 -7.64 -1.76
N VAL A 72 -11.95 -8.92 -1.38
CA VAL A 72 -12.41 -10.05 -2.19
C VAL A 72 -13.93 -10.02 -2.34
N SER A 73 -14.67 -9.87 -1.24
CA SER A 73 -16.14 -9.79 -1.29
C SER A 73 -16.66 -8.63 -2.14
N LEU A 74 -16.02 -7.45 -2.08
CA LEU A 74 -16.36 -6.32 -2.95
C LEU A 74 -16.13 -6.65 -4.43
N ARG A 75 -15.02 -7.31 -4.77
CA ARG A 75 -14.71 -7.70 -6.14
C ARG A 75 -15.74 -8.70 -6.69
N ASP A 76 -16.09 -9.71 -5.89
CA ASP A 76 -17.03 -10.75 -6.29
C ASP A 76 -18.44 -10.17 -6.50
N ASN A 77 -18.88 -9.27 -5.62
CA ASN A 77 -20.15 -8.55 -5.76
C ASN A 77 -20.16 -7.63 -7.00
N SER A 78 -19.03 -7.00 -7.32
CA SER A 78 -18.90 -6.14 -8.52
C SER A 78 -19.03 -6.95 -9.80
N HIS A 79 -18.48 -8.18 -9.84
CA HIS A 79 -18.62 -9.09 -10.96
C HIS A 79 -20.09 -9.53 -11.16
N CYS A 80 -20.81 -9.79 -10.07
CA CYS A 80 -22.20 -10.23 -10.12
C CYS A 80 -23.15 -9.15 -10.69
N LEU A 81 -22.92 -7.87 -10.39
CA LEU A 81 -23.71 -6.74 -10.89
C LEU A 81 -23.40 -6.37 -12.35
N SER A 82 -22.24 -6.77 -12.88
CA SER A 82 -21.86 -6.54 -14.29
C SER A 82 -22.40 -7.60 -15.27
N SER A 83 -23.07 -8.63 -14.74
CA SER A 83 -23.65 -9.77 -15.48
C SER A 83 -25.18 -9.76 -15.55
N LEU A 84 -25.82 -8.66 -15.14
CA LEU A 84 -27.24 -8.34 -15.35
C LEU A 84 -27.36 -7.20 -16.37
#